data_AF-A0A498IVY0-F1
#
_entry.id   AF-A0A498IVY0-F1
#
_cell.length_a   1.000
_cell.length_b   1.000
_cell.length_c   1.000
_cell.angle_alpha   90.00
_cell.angle_beta   90.00
_cell.angle_gamma   90.00
#
_symmetry.space_group_name_H-M   'P 1'
#
loop_
_entity.id
_entity.type
_entity.pdbx_description
1 polymer ?
#
loop_
_entity_poly.entity_id
_entity_poly.type
_entity_poly.pdbx_seq_one_letter_code
_entity_poly.pdbx_strand_id
1 'polypeptide(L)'
;MTTLVLIFSIFTLPSFLTSTEAVFLLFVCPNTTTFTPNSTFQSNLNRLLLNLSSNANRSSTGFYNVTVQTTNNAVYGLFLCRGDVVGTDVCKTCVANATALARQRCPVEKQVVIWYDDCMLRYSNESFFSTVTDWPSFPMRNTVNATDPTRFNQVVEASVNQAASEAVGDAYKFGTNRANVTGSISVYSLAQCTQDLSATDCNRCLQGTIGELPSCCYGGIGGRFVYPSCNVRYEVYPFYAQNATSAPAPAPGPPPPPLPPPPKGKSKTPTSTIVAIAVPISLSVLLFVVGYCCKTRRARKKYNQAAADEPSVGNMSEATLDSAQSISKSSLSVYEGSITEVYPR
;
A
#
# COMPACT_ATOMS: atom_id res chain seq x y z
N MET A 1 -45.93 39.87 4.47
CA MET A 1 -45.58 38.73 3.58
C MET A 1 -44.22 39.03 2.96
N THR A 2 -43.16 38.50 3.55
CA THR A 2 -41.80 38.60 3.01
C THR A 2 -41.17 37.23 3.21
N THR A 3 -41.22 36.43 2.16
CA THR A 3 -40.78 35.04 2.14
C THR A 3 -39.26 34.98 2.09
N LEU A 4 -38.63 34.48 3.16
CA LEU A 4 -37.20 34.28 3.25
C LEU A 4 -36.84 32.97 2.52
N VAL A 5 -36.27 33.06 1.32
CA VAL A 5 -35.85 31.87 0.55
C VAL A 5 -34.43 31.50 0.97
N LEU A 6 -34.30 30.45 1.79
CA LEU A 6 -33.03 29.80 2.13
C LEU A 6 -32.55 28.94 0.96
N ILE A 7 -31.55 29.41 0.21
CA ILE A 7 -30.87 28.62 -0.81
C ILE A 7 -29.79 27.77 -0.12
N PHE A 8 -30.11 26.51 0.19
CA PHE A 8 -29.12 25.50 0.55
C PHE A 8 -28.32 25.13 -0.71
N SER A 9 -27.16 25.77 -0.91
CA SER A 9 -26.16 25.26 -1.85
C SER A 9 -25.52 24.02 -1.25
N ILE A 10 -26.00 22.85 -1.67
CA ILE A 10 -25.31 21.58 -1.44
C ILE A 10 -24.07 21.60 -2.34
N PHE A 11 -22.95 22.09 -1.80
CA PHE A 11 -21.64 21.79 -2.34
C PHE A 11 -21.40 20.30 -2.11
N THR A 12 -21.82 19.44 -3.05
CA THR A 12 -21.26 18.10 -3.15
C THR A 12 -19.79 18.29 -3.53
N LEU A 13 -18.91 18.30 -2.52
CA LEU A 13 -17.51 18.05 -2.74
C LEU A 13 -17.43 16.78 -3.60
N PRO A 14 -16.76 16.82 -4.77
CA PRO A 14 -16.48 15.59 -5.48
C PRO A 14 -15.62 14.77 -4.53
N SER A 15 -16.21 13.76 -3.90
CA SER A 15 -15.46 12.73 -3.19
C SER A 15 -14.51 12.16 -4.23
N PHE A 16 -13.23 12.52 -4.14
CA PHE A 16 -12.20 11.81 -4.85
C PHE A 16 -12.27 10.38 -4.32
N LEU A 17 -12.93 9.49 -5.07
CA LEU A 17 -12.79 8.05 -4.88
C LEU A 17 -11.30 7.78 -5.10
N THR A 18 -10.53 7.71 -4.02
CA THR A 18 -9.20 7.11 -4.06
C THR A 18 -9.42 5.69 -4.54
N SER A 19 -8.91 5.35 -5.72
CA SER A 19 -8.99 3.99 -6.25
C SER A 19 -8.47 3.03 -5.17
N THR A 20 -9.34 2.17 -4.67
CA THR A 20 -9.03 1.12 -3.68
C THR A 20 -8.41 -0.09 -4.37
N GLU A 21 -7.58 0.11 -5.40
CA GLU A 21 -6.89 -0.98 -6.05
C GLU A 21 -5.73 -1.44 -5.17
N ALA A 22 -5.77 -2.71 -4.76
CA ALA A 22 -4.68 -3.34 -4.04
C ALA A 22 -3.43 -3.36 -4.93
N VAL A 23 -2.35 -2.75 -4.48
CA VAL A 23 -1.10 -2.65 -5.24
C VAL A 23 -0.34 -3.98 -5.15
N PHE A 24 -0.27 -4.72 -6.25
CA PHE A 24 0.47 -5.98 -6.35
C PHE A 24 1.99 -5.73 -6.31
N LEU A 25 2.74 -6.57 -5.56
CA LEU A 25 4.20 -6.49 -5.47
C LEU A 25 4.89 -7.67 -6.15
N LEU A 26 4.66 -8.88 -5.65
CA LEU A 26 5.32 -10.10 -6.12
C LEU A 26 4.48 -11.34 -5.78
N PHE A 27 4.60 -12.40 -6.58
CA PHE A 27 4.21 -13.75 -6.19
C PHE A 27 5.36 -14.71 -6.48
N VAL A 28 5.48 -15.76 -5.65
CA VAL A 28 6.38 -16.87 -5.89
C VAL A 28 5.65 -18.17 -5.63
N CYS A 29 5.68 -19.06 -6.60
CA CYS A 29 5.13 -20.40 -6.49
C CYS A 29 6.04 -21.39 -7.21
N PRO A 30 6.97 -22.03 -6.49
CA PRO A 30 7.92 -22.93 -7.12
C PRO A 30 7.21 -24.20 -7.61
N ASN A 31 7.56 -24.63 -8.82
CA ASN A 31 7.07 -25.87 -9.42
C ASN A 31 7.84 -27.11 -8.90
N THR A 32 8.39 -27.04 -7.69
CA THR A 32 9.11 -28.16 -7.05
C THR A 32 8.15 -29.18 -6.45
N THR A 33 6.96 -28.73 -6.05
CA THR A 33 5.90 -29.58 -5.50
C THR A 33 4.56 -29.19 -6.09
N THR A 34 3.91 -30.13 -6.78
CA THR A 34 2.60 -29.92 -7.41
C THR A 34 1.55 -30.91 -6.93
N PHE A 35 0.28 -30.58 -7.15
CA PHE A 35 -0.85 -31.49 -6.96
C PHE A 35 -1.51 -31.82 -8.31
N THR A 36 -2.13 -32.99 -8.40
CA THR A 36 -2.93 -33.39 -9.56
C THR A 36 -4.26 -32.62 -9.56
N PRO A 37 -4.71 -32.09 -10.71
CA PRO A 37 -6.05 -31.51 -10.82
C PRO A 37 -7.13 -32.49 -10.35
N ASN A 38 -8.20 -31.96 -9.74
CA ASN A 38 -9.29 -32.68 -9.09
C ASN A 38 -8.89 -33.59 -7.92
N SER A 39 -7.69 -33.40 -7.36
CA SER A 39 -7.25 -34.14 -6.17
C SER A 39 -7.91 -33.64 -4.89
N THR A 40 -7.83 -34.48 -3.84
CA THR A 40 -8.20 -34.11 -2.47
C THR A 40 -7.45 -32.87 -1.99
N PHE A 41 -6.17 -32.73 -2.36
CA PHE A 41 -5.38 -31.53 -2.04
C PHE A 41 -6.01 -30.27 -2.64
N GLN A 42 -6.42 -30.30 -3.92
CA GLN A 42 -7.07 -29.15 -4.55
C GLN A 42 -8.38 -28.77 -3.84
N SER A 43 -9.18 -29.76 -3.44
CA SER A 43 -10.41 -29.52 -2.66
C SER A 43 -10.12 -28.85 -1.30
N ASN A 44 -9.08 -29.32 -0.60
CA ASN A 44 -8.66 -28.72 0.67
C ASN A 44 -8.10 -27.31 0.48
N LEU A 45 -7.29 -27.08 -0.56
CA LEU A 45 -6.81 -25.75 -0.92
C LEU A 45 -7.97 -24.80 -1.25
N ASN A 46 -9.00 -25.29 -1.95
CA ASN A 46 -10.18 -24.48 -2.26
C ASN A 46 -10.90 -24.01 -0.99
N ARG A 47 -11.10 -24.92 -0.04
CA ARG A 47 -11.68 -24.60 1.26
C ARG A 47 -10.79 -23.66 2.07
N LEU A 48 -9.48 -23.84 2.02
CA LEU A 48 -8.51 -22.99 2.70
C LEU A 48 -8.57 -21.54 2.19
N LEU A 49 -8.51 -21.34 0.87
CA LEU A 49 -8.58 -20.00 0.27
C LEU A 49 -9.92 -19.30 0.58
N LEU A 50 -11.04 -20.04 0.61
CA LEU A 50 -12.33 -19.51 1.05
C LEU A 50 -12.33 -19.11 2.53
N ASN A 51 -11.70 -19.90 3.40
CA ASN A 51 -11.54 -19.56 4.81
C ASN A 51 -10.70 -18.30 5.00
N LEU A 52 -9.58 -18.16 4.28
CA LEU A 52 -8.74 -16.97 4.35
C LEU A 52 -9.49 -15.71 3.92
N SER A 53 -10.13 -15.74 2.73
CA SER A 53 -10.88 -14.59 2.20
C SER A 53 -12.05 -14.17 3.12
N SER A 54 -12.81 -15.14 3.64
CA SER A 54 -13.96 -14.85 4.51
C SER A 54 -13.57 -14.34 5.90
N ASN A 55 -12.38 -14.70 6.40
CA ASN A 55 -11.90 -14.23 7.70
C ASN A 55 -11.12 -12.91 7.63
N ALA A 56 -10.81 -12.38 6.43
CA ALA A 56 -10.20 -11.06 6.28
C ALA A 56 -11.03 -9.92 6.92
N ASN A 57 -12.36 -10.06 6.95
CA ASN A 57 -13.25 -9.09 7.62
C ASN A 57 -13.51 -9.41 9.11
N ARG A 58 -13.14 -10.60 9.57
CA ARG A 58 -13.45 -11.09 10.93
C ARG A 58 -12.24 -11.05 11.84
N SER A 59 -11.05 -11.11 11.27
CA SER A 59 -9.82 -10.97 12.04
C SER A 59 -9.71 -9.54 12.56
N SER A 60 -9.86 -9.39 13.87
CA SER A 60 -9.65 -8.11 14.56
C SER A 60 -8.18 -7.69 14.57
N THR A 61 -7.27 -8.60 14.22
CA THR A 61 -5.82 -8.37 14.25
C THR A 61 -5.20 -8.23 12.86
N GLY A 62 -5.98 -8.45 11.79
CA GLY A 62 -5.47 -8.44 10.41
C GLY A 62 -4.61 -9.66 10.08
N PHE A 63 -4.61 -10.68 10.93
CA PHE A 63 -3.91 -11.93 10.73
C PHE A 63 -4.85 -13.11 10.95
N TYR A 64 -4.72 -14.14 10.13
CA TYR A 64 -5.46 -15.38 10.34
C TYR A 64 -4.68 -16.52 9.69
N ASN A 65 -4.52 -17.61 10.43
CA ASN A 65 -3.98 -18.86 9.93
C ASN A 65 -5.04 -19.96 10.01
N VAL A 66 -4.98 -20.93 9.10
CA VAL A 66 -5.89 -22.06 9.08
C VAL A 66 -5.20 -23.28 8.49
N THR A 67 -5.56 -24.44 9.03
CA THR A 67 -5.22 -25.74 8.44
C THR A 67 -6.50 -26.38 7.94
N VAL A 68 -6.49 -26.85 6.69
CA VAL A 68 -7.54 -27.73 6.16
C VAL A 68 -6.93 -29.09 5.91
N GLN A 69 -7.46 -30.11 6.57
CA GLN A 69 -6.90 -31.46 6.51
C GLN A 69 -7.97 -32.50 6.19
N THR A 70 -7.61 -33.39 5.29
CA THR A 70 -8.15 -34.74 5.17
C THR A 70 -6.96 -35.72 5.22
N THR A 71 -7.22 -37.02 5.36
CA THR A 71 -6.16 -38.04 5.50
C THR A 71 -5.06 -37.85 4.44
N ASN A 72 -3.81 -37.65 4.90
CA ASN A 72 -2.61 -37.42 4.09
C ASN A 72 -2.63 -36.18 3.16
N ASN A 73 -3.55 -35.23 3.33
CA ASN A 73 -3.68 -34.06 2.47
C ASN A 73 -3.93 -32.78 3.29
N ALA A 74 -2.97 -32.41 4.14
CA ALA A 74 -3.04 -31.14 4.86
C ALA A 74 -2.64 -29.97 3.96
N VAL A 75 -3.33 -28.84 4.10
CA VAL A 75 -2.96 -27.55 3.52
C VAL A 75 -2.93 -26.54 4.66
N TYR A 76 -1.81 -25.86 4.80
CA TYR A 76 -1.58 -24.82 5.80
C TYR A 76 -1.58 -23.47 5.09
N GLY A 77 -2.18 -22.45 5.68
CA GLY A 77 -2.21 -21.14 5.08
C GLY A 77 -2.47 -20.02 6.06
N LEU A 78 -2.02 -18.83 5.69
CA LEU A 78 -2.29 -17.60 6.43
C LEU A 78 -2.44 -16.41 5.49
N PHE A 79 -3.03 -15.34 6.01
CA PHE A 79 -2.83 -13.99 5.50
C PHE A 79 -2.35 -13.07 6.61
N LEU A 80 -1.70 -11.98 6.22
CA LEU A 80 -1.34 -10.86 7.08
C LEU A 80 -1.63 -9.55 6.34
N CYS A 81 -2.49 -8.71 6.88
CA CYS A 81 -2.69 -7.34 6.43
C CYS A 81 -1.70 -6.39 7.08
N ARG A 82 -1.39 -5.28 6.43
CA ARG A 82 -0.59 -4.21 7.03
C ARG A 82 -1.33 -3.64 8.25
N GLY A 83 -0.60 -3.38 9.33
CA GLY A 83 -1.21 -3.08 10.63
C GLY A 83 -2.12 -1.86 10.65
N ASP A 84 -1.88 -0.87 9.79
CA ASP A 84 -2.65 0.36 9.70
C ASP A 84 -3.95 0.26 8.87
N VAL A 85 -4.19 -0.87 8.19
CA VAL A 85 -5.40 -1.10 7.39
C VAL A 85 -6.28 -2.24 7.93
N VAL A 86 -5.98 -2.74 9.13
CA VAL A 86 -6.76 -3.78 9.80
C VAL A 86 -8.20 -3.31 10.03
N GLY A 87 -9.17 -4.20 9.79
CA GLY A 87 -10.60 -3.89 9.94
C GLY A 87 -11.18 -2.97 8.87
N THR A 88 -10.41 -2.63 7.84
CA THR A 88 -10.89 -1.82 6.70
C THR A 88 -11.17 -2.68 5.46
N ASP A 89 -11.94 -2.13 4.51
CA ASP A 89 -12.17 -2.77 3.20
C ASP A 89 -10.89 -2.95 2.38
N VAL A 90 -9.82 -2.20 2.69
CA VAL A 90 -8.50 -2.33 2.02
C VAL A 90 -7.89 -3.71 2.31
N CYS A 91 -7.84 -4.11 3.58
CA CYS A 91 -7.35 -5.43 3.99
C CYS A 91 -8.19 -6.55 3.34
N LYS A 92 -9.52 -6.43 3.40
CA LYS A 92 -10.46 -7.39 2.81
C LYS A 92 -10.25 -7.55 1.30
N THR A 93 -10.21 -6.44 0.57
CA THR A 93 -10.01 -6.43 -0.88
C THR A 93 -8.66 -7.01 -1.25
N CYS A 94 -7.62 -6.67 -0.48
CA CYS A 94 -6.28 -7.20 -0.69
C CYS A 94 -6.22 -8.72 -0.55
N VAL A 95 -6.77 -9.29 0.53
CA VAL A 95 -6.78 -10.75 0.75
C VAL A 95 -7.63 -11.45 -0.31
N ALA A 96 -8.78 -10.89 -0.67
CA ALA A 96 -9.61 -11.43 -1.75
C ALA A 96 -8.84 -11.48 -3.09
N ASN A 97 -8.16 -10.40 -3.45
CA ASN A 97 -7.33 -10.33 -4.65
C ASN A 97 -6.18 -11.34 -4.61
N ALA A 98 -5.49 -11.46 -3.46
CA ALA A 98 -4.42 -12.44 -3.29
C ALA A 98 -4.93 -13.90 -3.44
N THR A 99 -6.10 -14.23 -2.87
CA THR A 99 -6.69 -15.58 -3.04
C THR A 99 -7.09 -15.87 -4.48
N ALA A 100 -7.59 -14.87 -5.22
CA ALA A 100 -7.93 -15.01 -6.63
C ALA A 100 -6.67 -15.16 -7.49
N LEU A 101 -5.65 -14.34 -7.26
CA LEU A 101 -4.38 -14.37 -7.98
C LEU A 101 -3.65 -15.70 -7.79
N ALA A 102 -3.69 -16.26 -6.57
CA ALA A 102 -3.12 -17.58 -6.29
C ALA A 102 -3.65 -18.66 -7.23
N ARG A 103 -4.96 -18.67 -7.50
CA ARG A 103 -5.59 -19.64 -8.41
C ARG A 103 -5.21 -19.41 -9.86
N GLN A 104 -5.04 -18.15 -10.24
CA GLN A 104 -4.78 -17.75 -11.62
C GLN A 104 -3.31 -17.96 -12.02
N ARG A 105 -2.38 -17.64 -11.12
CA ARG A 105 -0.94 -17.63 -11.41
C ARG A 105 -0.22 -18.90 -10.95
N CYS A 106 -0.79 -19.62 -9.99
CA CYS A 106 -0.19 -20.83 -9.41
C CYS A 106 -1.23 -21.96 -9.42
N PRO A 107 -1.60 -22.49 -10.60
CA PRO A 107 -2.75 -23.37 -10.76
C PRO A 107 -2.56 -24.76 -10.15
N VAL A 108 -1.31 -25.23 -9.96
CA VAL A 108 -1.01 -26.61 -9.54
C VAL A 108 0.05 -26.71 -8.44
N GLU A 109 0.67 -25.60 -8.07
CA GLU A 109 1.75 -25.53 -7.09
C GLU A 109 1.20 -25.68 -5.67
N LYS A 110 1.91 -26.46 -4.85
CA LYS A 110 1.54 -26.69 -3.45
C LYS A 110 2.04 -25.61 -2.50
N GLN A 111 3.01 -24.80 -2.93
CA GLN A 111 3.62 -23.75 -2.13
C GLN A 111 3.49 -22.42 -2.85
N VAL A 112 2.91 -21.43 -2.18
CA VAL A 112 2.68 -20.11 -2.75
C VAL A 112 2.88 -19.03 -1.69
N VAL A 113 3.53 -17.95 -2.07
CA VAL A 113 3.54 -16.68 -1.33
C VAL A 113 3.20 -15.55 -2.29
N ILE A 114 2.28 -14.68 -1.89
CA ILE A 114 1.84 -13.51 -2.65
C ILE A 114 1.93 -12.29 -1.74
N TRP A 115 2.53 -11.22 -2.25
CA TRP A 115 2.63 -9.94 -1.59
C TRP A 115 1.93 -8.85 -2.41
N TYR A 116 1.07 -8.12 -1.70
CA TYR A 116 0.53 -6.83 -2.07
C TYR A 116 1.06 -5.78 -1.08
N ASP A 117 0.87 -4.50 -1.36
CA ASP A 117 1.32 -3.43 -0.47
C ASP A 117 0.61 -3.45 0.89
N ASP A 118 -0.66 -3.86 0.90
CA ASP A 118 -1.54 -3.83 2.06
C ASP A 118 -1.74 -5.21 2.72
N CYS A 119 -1.28 -6.31 2.10
CA CYS A 119 -1.36 -7.64 2.68
C CYS A 119 -0.43 -8.65 2.00
N MET A 120 -0.25 -9.80 2.65
CA MET A 120 0.35 -10.98 2.05
C MET A 120 -0.50 -12.23 2.31
N LEU A 121 -0.36 -13.23 1.44
CA LEU A 121 -1.01 -14.53 1.54
C LEU A 121 0.01 -15.63 1.29
N ARG A 122 0.00 -16.67 2.13
CA ARG A 122 0.88 -17.83 1.99
C ARG A 122 0.13 -19.13 2.22
N TYR A 123 0.41 -20.14 1.42
CA TYR A 123 0.01 -21.51 1.71
C TYR A 123 1.08 -22.54 1.32
N SER A 124 1.01 -23.71 1.94
CA SER A 124 1.93 -24.82 1.72
C SER A 124 1.27 -26.17 2.04
N ASN A 125 1.82 -27.26 1.51
CA ASN A 125 1.55 -28.63 1.94
C ASN A 125 2.29 -29.01 3.24
N GLU A 126 3.22 -28.18 3.69
CA GLU A 126 3.99 -28.35 4.93
C GLU A 126 3.66 -27.23 5.90
N SER A 127 3.62 -27.53 7.20
CA SER A 127 3.41 -26.50 8.21
C SER A 127 4.60 -25.55 8.24
N PHE A 128 4.32 -24.25 8.17
CA PHE A 128 5.32 -23.19 8.30
C PHE A 128 4.99 -22.22 9.44
N PHE A 129 3.98 -22.55 10.26
CA PHE A 129 3.56 -21.69 11.36
C PHE A 129 4.64 -21.61 12.44
N SER A 130 4.74 -20.43 13.05
CA SER A 130 5.67 -20.14 14.14
C SER A 130 7.15 -20.42 13.81
N THR A 131 7.48 -20.44 12.52
CA THR A 131 8.83 -20.69 12.01
C THR A 131 9.28 -19.53 11.14
N VAL A 132 10.45 -18.97 11.44
CA VAL A 132 11.04 -17.90 10.61
C VAL A 132 11.36 -18.46 9.23
N THR A 133 10.80 -17.83 8.20
CA THR A 133 11.15 -18.06 6.80
C THR A 133 11.68 -16.75 6.22
N ASP A 134 12.87 -16.80 5.65
CA ASP A 134 13.58 -15.69 4.99
C ASP A 134 13.64 -15.85 3.45
N TRP A 135 13.09 -16.94 2.90
CA TRP A 135 13.05 -17.19 1.46
C TRP A 135 11.68 -17.69 0.99
N PRO A 136 11.15 -17.23 -0.16
CA PRO A 136 11.76 -16.25 -1.09
C PRO A 136 11.72 -14.82 -0.57
N SER A 137 12.70 -14.01 -0.96
CA SER A 137 12.85 -12.61 -0.57
C SER A 137 12.93 -11.69 -1.78
N PHE A 138 12.60 -10.41 -1.60
CA PHE A 138 12.82 -9.41 -2.64
C PHE A 138 13.08 -8.01 -2.08
N PRO A 139 13.99 -7.24 -2.71
CA PRO A 139 14.16 -5.82 -2.45
C PRO A 139 13.29 -4.96 -3.36
N MET A 140 12.97 -3.75 -2.91
CA MET A 140 12.49 -2.65 -3.76
C MET A 140 13.18 -1.37 -3.34
N ARG A 141 13.92 -0.74 -4.25
CA ARG A 141 14.62 0.52 -3.99
C ARG A 141 13.97 1.64 -4.81
N ASN A 142 13.80 2.81 -4.20
CA ASN A 142 13.43 4.00 -4.92
C ASN A 142 14.59 4.43 -5.83
N THR A 143 14.31 4.67 -7.12
CA THR A 143 15.33 5.04 -8.11
C THR A 143 15.89 6.45 -7.92
N VAL A 144 15.22 7.29 -7.12
CA VAL A 144 15.71 8.62 -6.75
C VAL A 144 16.66 8.51 -5.57
N ASN A 145 17.87 9.05 -5.74
CA ASN A 145 18.88 9.05 -4.70
C ASN A 145 18.69 10.20 -3.69
N ALA A 146 19.06 9.94 -2.44
CA ALA A 146 19.17 10.96 -1.42
C ALA A 146 20.32 11.94 -1.74
N THR A 147 20.14 13.21 -1.41
CA THR A 147 21.15 14.25 -1.65
C THR A 147 22.40 14.04 -0.78
N ASP A 148 22.22 13.60 0.46
CA ASP A 148 23.28 13.18 1.38
C ASP A 148 23.02 11.73 1.81
N PRO A 149 23.47 10.74 1.02
CA PRO A 149 23.24 9.33 1.29
C PRO A 149 23.74 8.88 2.66
N THR A 150 24.89 9.39 3.11
CA THR A 150 25.49 8.98 4.37
C THR A 150 24.62 9.38 5.54
N ARG A 151 24.24 10.66 5.64
CA ARG A 151 23.33 11.14 6.69
C ARG A 151 21.96 10.49 6.58
N PHE A 152 21.44 10.36 5.36
CA PHE A 152 20.12 9.77 5.13
C PHE A 152 20.06 8.32 5.60
N ASN A 153 21.04 7.50 5.23
CA ASN A 153 21.09 6.09 5.62
C ASN A 153 21.22 5.91 7.14
N GLN A 154 21.98 6.76 7.84
CA GLN A 154 22.05 6.74 9.32
C GLN A 154 20.67 6.99 9.96
N VAL A 155 19.92 7.95 9.42
CA VAL A 155 18.55 8.25 9.91
C VAL A 155 17.60 7.09 9.57
N VAL A 156 17.70 6.51 8.38
CA VAL A 156 16.93 5.32 7.99
C VAL A 156 17.21 4.15 8.92
N GLU A 157 18.48 3.83 9.18
CA GLU A 157 18.88 2.73 10.05
C GLU A 157 18.27 2.89 11.46
N ALA A 158 18.40 4.07 12.06
CA ALA A 158 17.83 4.34 13.38
C ALA A 158 16.29 4.28 13.37
N SER A 159 15.66 4.88 12.35
CA SER A 159 14.19 4.93 12.22
C SER A 159 13.57 3.55 12.01
N VAL A 160 14.17 2.71 11.15
CA VAL A 160 13.68 1.34 10.91
C VAL A 160 13.94 0.45 12.12
N ASN A 161 15.07 0.58 12.81
CA ASN A 161 15.31 -0.16 14.07
C ASN A 161 14.32 0.22 15.17
N GLN A 162 13.93 1.50 15.25
CA GLN A 162 12.89 1.94 16.18
C GLN A 162 11.54 1.32 15.83
N ALA A 163 11.14 1.34 14.56
CA ALA A 163 9.92 0.68 14.10
C ALA A 163 9.95 -0.83 14.36
N ALA A 164 11.09 -1.49 14.18
CA ALA A 164 11.26 -2.91 14.46
C ALA A 164 11.13 -3.22 15.95
N SER A 165 11.71 -2.39 16.82
CA SER A 165 11.58 -2.53 18.28
C SER A 165 10.12 -2.42 18.73
N GLU A 166 9.36 -1.48 18.15
CA GLU A 166 7.92 -1.36 18.36
C GLU A 166 7.17 -2.61 17.90
N ALA A 167 7.44 -3.10 16.68
CA ALA A 167 6.81 -4.32 16.16
C ALA A 167 7.08 -5.56 17.03
N VAL A 168 8.28 -5.69 17.59
CA VAL A 168 8.62 -6.82 18.47
C VAL A 168 7.80 -6.80 19.76
N GLY A 169 7.62 -5.62 20.35
CA GLY A 169 6.86 -5.40 21.59
C GLY A 169 5.35 -5.33 21.39
N ASP A 170 4.88 -5.08 20.17
CA ASP A 170 3.47 -4.98 19.83
C ASP A 170 2.76 -6.35 19.74
N ALA A 171 1.48 -6.36 20.08
CA ALA A 171 0.64 -7.55 20.03
C ALA A 171 0.30 -7.95 18.58
N TYR A 172 0.20 -6.99 17.66
CA TYR A 172 -0.09 -7.21 16.24
C TYR A 172 1.16 -7.33 15.37
N LYS A 173 2.33 -7.29 16.00
CA LYS A 173 3.65 -7.37 15.36
C LYS A 173 3.88 -6.28 14.31
N PHE A 174 3.39 -5.08 14.60
CA PHE A 174 3.46 -3.93 13.71
C PHE A 174 4.10 -2.73 14.43
N GLY A 175 4.98 -2.01 13.75
CA GLY A 175 5.60 -0.82 14.29
C GLY A 175 5.92 0.19 13.20
N THR A 176 5.84 1.47 13.56
CA THR A 176 6.12 2.57 12.63
C THR A 176 6.99 3.63 13.28
N ASN A 177 7.71 4.39 12.48
CA ASN A 177 8.47 5.53 13.00
C ASN A 177 8.54 6.66 12.00
N ARG A 178 8.61 7.89 12.50
CA ARG A 178 8.89 9.07 11.69
C ARG A 178 10.11 9.78 12.24
N ALA A 179 11.14 9.88 11.43
CA ALA A 179 12.39 10.53 11.79
C ALA A 179 12.68 11.72 10.87
N ASN A 180 13.23 12.79 11.44
CA ASN A 180 13.60 13.99 10.70
C ASN A 180 15.03 13.83 10.12
N VAL A 181 15.19 13.98 8.80
CA VAL A 181 16.51 14.02 8.14
C VAL A 181 17.01 15.47 8.07
N THR A 182 16.17 16.37 7.56
CA THR A 182 16.39 17.83 7.46
C THR A 182 15.06 18.55 7.70
N GLY A 183 15.06 19.85 8.00
CA GLY A 183 13.83 20.60 8.36
C GLY A 183 12.62 20.44 7.41
N SER A 184 12.82 20.02 6.16
CA SER A 184 11.77 19.72 5.18
C SER A 184 11.61 18.23 4.83
N ILE A 185 12.54 17.35 5.19
CA ILE A 185 12.53 15.93 4.81
C ILE A 185 12.42 15.06 6.05
N SER A 186 11.34 14.28 6.12
CA SER A 186 11.18 13.19 7.10
C SER A 186 11.25 11.85 6.40
N VAL A 187 11.79 10.84 7.09
CA VAL A 187 11.65 9.43 6.73
C VAL A 187 10.50 8.85 7.54
N TYR A 188 9.64 8.11 6.86
CA TYR A 188 8.58 7.28 7.42
C TYR A 188 9.04 5.84 7.32
N SER A 189 9.03 5.10 8.42
CA SER A 189 9.52 3.72 8.50
C SER A 189 8.42 2.81 9.04
N LEU A 190 8.42 1.56 8.58
CA LEU A 190 7.50 0.51 8.98
C LEU A 190 8.27 -0.79 9.11
N ALA A 191 7.96 -1.56 10.14
CA ALA A 191 8.42 -2.92 10.35
C ALA A 191 7.23 -3.80 10.74
N GLN A 192 7.17 -5.02 10.21
CA GLN A 192 6.08 -5.93 10.52
C GLN A 192 6.50 -7.40 10.43
N CYS A 193 6.01 -8.23 11.36
CA CYS A 193 6.13 -9.69 11.32
C CYS A 193 4.77 -10.38 11.17
N THR A 194 4.76 -11.65 10.77
CA THR A 194 3.58 -12.51 10.94
C THR A 194 3.33 -12.74 12.43
N GLN A 195 2.06 -12.74 12.84
CA GLN A 195 1.67 -12.74 14.27
C GLN A 195 1.82 -14.11 14.94
N ASP A 196 2.10 -15.17 14.17
CA ASP A 196 2.39 -16.51 14.67
C ASP A 196 3.83 -16.67 15.20
N LEU A 197 4.69 -15.66 15.03
CA LEU A 197 6.06 -15.67 15.55
C LEU A 197 6.15 -15.20 17.00
N SER A 198 7.09 -15.80 17.73
CA SER A 198 7.52 -15.30 19.04
C SER A 198 8.16 -13.91 18.90
N ALA A 199 8.26 -13.15 20.01
CA ALA A 199 8.96 -11.87 20.00
C ALA A 199 10.44 -12.02 19.57
N THR A 200 11.11 -13.08 20.02
CA THR A 200 12.49 -13.41 19.64
C THR A 200 12.61 -13.70 18.14
N ASP A 201 11.69 -14.49 17.59
CA ASP A 201 11.69 -14.84 16.16
C ASP A 201 11.34 -13.65 15.26
N CYS A 202 10.38 -12.82 15.68
CA CYS A 202 10.06 -11.58 15.00
C CYS A 202 11.28 -10.65 14.97
N ASN A 203 11.95 -10.47 16.11
CA ASN A 203 13.18 -9.66 16.16
C ASN A 203 14.26 -10.23 15.24
N ARG A 204 14.51 -11.54 15.29
CA ARG A 204 15.48 -12.21 14.41
C ARG A 204 15.17 -11.96 12.94
N CYS A 205 13.90 -12.10 12.54
CA CYS A 205 13.47 -11.86 11.17
C CYS A 205 13.69 -10.40 10.75
N LEU A 206 13.26 -9.45 11.58
CA LEU A 206 13.38 -8.01 11.29
C LEU A 206 14.84 -7.55 11.24
N GLN A 207 15.70 -8.07 12.12
CA GLN A 207 17.13 -7.76 12.03
C GLN A 207 17.76 -8.34 10.76
N GLY A 208 17.28 -9.48 10.28
CA GLY A 208 17.63 -10.01 8.96
C GLY A 208 17.25 -9.06 7.83
N THR A 209 15.98 -8.60 7.77
CA THR A 209 15.55 -7.67 6.72
C THR A 209 16.22 -6.29 6.80
N ILE A 210 16.52 -5.79 8.01
CA ILE A 210 17.30 -4.56 8.22
C ILE A 210 18.73 -4.73 7.72
N GLY A 211 19.35 -5.88 7.97
CA GLY A 211 20.71 -6.21 7.53
C GLY A 211 20.88 -6.23 6.00
N GLU A 212 19.79 -6.36 5.25
CA GLU A 212 19.79 -6.33 3.78
C GLU A 212 19.63 -4.91 3.20
N LEU A 213 19.23 -3.92 4.00
CA LEU A 213 19.05 -2.54 3.52
C LEU A 213 20.32 -1.90 2.94
N PRO A 214 21.53 -2.12 3.51
CA PRO A 214 22.78 -1.60 2.96
C PRO A 214 23.05 -2.04 1.53
N SER A 215 22.83 -3.32 1.21
CA SER A 215 23.09 -3.86 -0.12
C SER A 215 21.95 -3.52 -1.10
N CYS A 216 20.70 -3.58 -0.65
CA CYS A 216 19.57 -3.42 -1.54
C CYS A 216 19.21 -1.96 -1.86
N CYS A 217 19.25 -1.09 -0.86
CA CYS A 217 18.36 0.06 -0.84
C CYS A 217 19.03 1.38 -0.43
N TYR A 218 20.10 1.31 0.35
CA TYR A 218 20.81 2.48 0.86
C TYR A 218 21.29 3.44 -0.22
N GLY A 219 21.03 4.72 0.01
CA GLY A 219 21.22 5.81 -0.94
C GLY A 219 19.98 6.18 -1.75
N GLY A 220 18.96 5.32 -1.82
CA GLY A 220 17.64 5.68 -2.38
C GLY A 220 16.76 6.36 -1.32
N ILE A 221 15.91 7.31 -1.72
CA ILE A 221 14.98 8.01 -0.80
C ILE A 221 13.82 7.14 -0.29
N GLY A 222 13.78 5.88 -0.70
CA GLY A 222 12.82 4.89 -0.27
C GLY A 222 13.39 3.49 -0.51
N GLY A 223 12.93 2.54 0.29
CA GLY A 223 13.42 1.17 0.24
C GLY A 223 12.51 0.22 0.98
N ARG A 224 12.43 -1.01 0.50
CA ARG A 224 11.69 -2.11 1.12
C ARG A 224 12.49 -3.39 0.97
N PHE A 225 12.48 -4.20 2.02
CA PHE A 225 12.97 -5.57 1.97
C PHE A 225 11.95 -6.51 2.61
N VAL A 226 11.65 -7.60 1.92
CA VAL A 226 10.52 -8.48 2.26
C VAL A 226 10.98 -9.93 2.37
N TYR A 227 10.65 -10.54 3.50
CA TYR A 227 10.64 -11.99 3.72
C TYR A 227 9.18 -12.49 3.84
N PRO A 228 8.94 -13.81 3.76
CA PRO A 228 7.62 -14.37 4.03
C PRO A 228 7.16 -14.17 5.48
N SER A 229 8.11 -14.07 6.43
CA SER A 229 7.83 -13.92 7.86
C SER A 229 7.84 -12.48 8.38
N CYS A 230 8.48 -11.55 7.67
CA CYS A 230 8.55 -10.15 8.08
C CYS A 230 8.98 -9.23 6.94
N ASN A 231 8.80 -7.92 7.11
CA ASN A 231 9.25 -6.93 6.14
C ASN A 231 9.58 -5.59 6.82
N VAL A 232 10.40 -4.80 6.15
CA VAL A 232 10.66 -3.40 6.48
C VAL A 232 10.46 -2.52 5.26
N ARG A 233 9.97 -1.30 5.47
CA ARG A 233 9.84 -0.27 4.44
C ARG A 233 10.20 1.09 5.01
N TYR A 234 10.86 1.92 4.22
CA TYR A 234 11.02 3.33 4.48
C TYR A 234 10.75 4.16 3.22
N GLU A 235 10.20 5.37 3.41
CA GLU A 235 9.92 6.33 2.34
C GLU A 235 10.03 7.75 2.88
N VAL A 236 10.23 8.74 2.01
CA VAL A 236 10.18 10.18 2.39
C VAL A 236 8.77 10.79 2.31
N TYR A 237 7.75 9.98 2.06
CA TYR A 237 6.35 10.37 2.08
C TYR A 237 5.55 9.44 3.02
N PRO A 238 4.44 9.90 3.61
CA PRO A 238 3.58 9.04 4.41
C PRO A 238 2.94 7.93 3.56
N PHE A 239 3.05 6.68 4.00
CA PHE A 239 2.42 5.51 3.35
C PHE A 239 1.65 4.60 4.32
N TYR A 240 1.54 5.02 5.59
CA TYR A 240 0.72 4.36 6.60
C TYR A 240 -0.13 5.40 7.34
N ALA A 241 -1.26 4.97 7.92
CA ALA A 241 -2.09 5.85 8.73
C ALA A 241 -1.32 6.31 9.99
N GLN A 242 -1.15 7.62 10.17
CA GLN A 242 -0.36 8.20 11.26
C GLN A 242 -0.98 8.02 12.67
N ASN A 243 -2.17 7.43 12.76
CA ASN A 243 -2.89 7.21 14.02
C ASN A 243 -2.66 5.82 14.61
N ALA A 244 -1.79 4.99 14.03
CA ALA A 244 -1.60 3.61 14.50
C ALA A 244 -0.97 3.50 15.91
N THR A 245 -0.14 4.47 16.34
CA THR A 245 0.56 4.38 17.65
C THR A 245 1.08 5.72 18.19
N SER A 246 0.33 6.83 18.07
CA SER A 246 0.70 8.05 18.80
C SER A 246 0.29 7.94 20.28
N ALA A 247 1.28 7.74 21.16
CA ALA A 247 1.14 8.11 22.57
C ALA A 247 0.66 9.59 22.65
N PRO A 248 -0.22 9.94 23.61
CA PRO A 248 -0.72 11.31 23.71
C PRO A 248 0.45 12.28 23.85
N ALA A 249 0.42 13.38 23.09
CA ALA A 249 1.31 14.50 23.33
C ALA A 249 1.25 14.91 24.81
N PRO A 250 2.37 15.30 25.45
CA PRO A 250 2.34 15.81 26.81
C PRO A 250 1.31 16.93 26.91
N ALA A 251 0.45 16.85 27.94
CA ALA A 251 -0.58 17.85 28.16
C ALA A 251 0.04 19.27 28.14
N PRO A 252 -0.62 20.26 27.52
CA PRO A 252 -0.17 21.65 27.60
C PRO A 252 -0.04 22.05 29.07
N GLY A 253 1.13 22.56 29.45
CA GLY A 253 1.33 23.11 30.78
C GLY A 253 0.31 24.21 31.12
N PRO A 254 0.04 24.48 32.40
CA PRO A 254 -0.95 25.47 32.81
C PRO A 254 -0.61 26.86 32.26
N PRO A 255 -1.63 27.65 31.86
CA PRO A 255 -1.41 28.96 31.28
C PRO A 255 -0.76 29.93 32.30
N PRO A 256 0.14 30.82 31.85
CA PRO A 256 0.71 31.86 32.71
C PRO A 256 -0.38 32.86 33.16
N PRO A 257 -0.19 33.50 34.34
CA PRO A 257 -1.20 34.36 34.94
C PRO A 257 -1.51 35.61 34.08
N PRO A 258 -2.73 36.17 34.17
CA PRO A 258 -3.17 37.27 33.31
C PRO A 258 -2.42 38.57 33.63
N LEU A 259 -1.90 39.22 32.59
CA LEU A 259 -1.41 40.60 32.66
C LEU A 259 -2.59 41.60 32.78
N PRO A 260 -2.39 42.74 33.46
CA PRO A 260 -3.44 43.74 33.67
C PRO A 260 -3.87 44.45 32.37
N PRO A 261 -5.13 44.91 32.29
CA PRO A 261 -5.69 45.47 31.07
C PRO A 261 -5.21 46.92 30.81
N PRO A 262 -4.99 47.29 29.52
CA PRO A 262 -4.68 48.67 29.14
C PRO A 262 -5.94 49.57 29.13
N PRO A 263 -5.78 50.90 29.22
CA PRO A 263 -6.91 51.82 29.40
C PRO A 263 -7.76 52.02 28.13
N LYS A 264 -9.06 52.15 28.37
CA LYS A 264 -10.13 52.38 27.37
C LYS A 264 -9.97 53.72 26.66
N GLY A 265 -9.53 53.67 25.40
CA GLY A 265 -9.68 54.75 24.42
C GLY A 265 -10.97 54.60 23.61
N LYS A 266 -11.82 55.63 23.62
CA LYS A 266 -13.03 55.72 22.79
C LYS A 266 -12.64 56.20 21.38
N SER A 267 -13.06 55.50 20.33
CA SER A 267 -13.22 56.08 19.00
C SER A 267 -14.50 55.58 18.34
N LYS A 268 -15.37 56.53 17.98
CA LYS A 268 -16.54 56.30 17.13
C LYS A 268 -16.10 56.34 15.68
N THR A 269 -16.59 55.41 14.86
CA THR A 269 -16.68 55.58 13.39
C THR A 269 -17.85 54.74 12.84
N PRO A 270 -18.45 55.17 11.71
CA PRO A 270 -19.81 54.83 11.35
C PRO A 270 -19.93 53.58 10.47
N THR A 271 -21.05 52.89 10.62
CA THR A 271 -21.47 51.75 9.81
C THR A 271 -22.08 52.22 8.49
N SER A 272 -21.51 51.83 7.34
CA SER A 272 -22.25 51.80 6.08
C SER A 272 -21.60 50.90 5.02
N THR A 273 -22.37 49.89 4.60
CA THR A 273 -22.48 49.28 3.26
C THR A 273 -21.32 48.42 2.70
N ILE A 274 -21.48 47.09 2.77
CA ILE A 274 -20.84 46.12 1.86
C ILE A 274 -21.94 45.28 1.18
N VAL A 275 -22.33 45.68 -0.03
CA VAL A 275 -22.99 44.82 -1.02
C VAL A 275 -22.44 45.23 -2.39
N ALA A 276 -21.34 44.60 -2.84
CA ALA A 276 -20.86 44.76 -4.23
C ALA A 276 -19.80 43.72 -4.70
N ILE A 277 -19.65 42.54 -4.05
CA ILE A 277 -18.59 41.58 -4.45
C ILE A 277 -19.10 40.14 -4.70
N ALA A 278 -20.26 39.76 -4.16
CA ALA A 278 -20.76 38.38 -4.33
C ALA A 278 -21.32 38.07 -5.74
N VAL A 279 -21.90 39.06 -6.42
CA VAL A 279 -22.51 38.90 -7.76
C VAL A 279 -21.46 38.66 -8.86
N PRO A 280 -20.35 39.42 -8.96
CA PRO A 280 -19.35 39.16 -9.99
C PRO A 280 -18.65 37.81 -9.82
N ILE A 281 -18.36 37.38 -8.58
CA ILE A 281 -17.71 36.08 -8.31
C ILE A 281 -18.61 34.91 -8.75
N SER A 282 -19.90 34.99 -8.47
CA SER A 282 -20.86 33.94 -8.83
C SER A 282 -20.99 33.77 -10.35
N LEU A 283 -21.02 34.88 -11.11
CA LEU A 283 -21.04 34.85 -12.57
C LEU A 283 -19.73 34.32 -13.18
N SER A 284 -18.58 34.68 -12.61
CA SER A 284 -17.28 34.19 -13.08
C SER A 284 -17.12 32.68 -12.88
N VAL A 285 -17.57 32.13 -11.74
CA VAL A 285 -17.51 30.69 -11.48
C VAL A 285 -18.46 29.93 -12.41
N LEU A 286 -19.67 30.44 -12.65
CA LEU A 286 -20.63 29.79 -13.55
C LEU A 286 -20.09 29.71 -14.99
N LEU A 287 -19.48 30.79 -15.49
CA LEU A 287 -18.86 30.81 -16.81
C LEU A 287 -17.67 29.85 -16.93
N PHE A 288 -16.87 29.72 -15.86
CA PHE A 288 -15.78 28.75 -15.81
C PHE A 288 -16.27 27.31 -15.85
N VAL A 289 -17.30 26.97 -15.07
CA VAL A 289 -17.88 25.62 -15.04
C VAL A 289 -18.51 25.29 -16.39
N VAL A 290 -19.28 26.20 -16.98
CA VAL A 290 -19.87 26.01 -18.32
C VAL A 290 -18.78 25.85 -19.37
N GLY A 291 -17.72 26.68 -19.33
CA GLY A 291 -16.58 26.57 -20.24
C GLY A 291 -15.84 25.23 -20.12
N TYR A 292 -15.61 24.75 -18.89
CA TYR A 292 -14.99 23.47 -18.62
C TYR A 292 -15.86 22.29 -19.09
N CYS A 293 -17.15 22.30 -18.77
CA CYS A 293 -18.11 21.30 -19.24
C CYS A 293 -18.26 21.27 -20.76
N CYS A 294 -18.22 22.43 -21.43
CA CYS A 294 -18.25 22.51 -22.89
C CYS A 294 -16.96 21.97 -23.52
N LYS A 295 -15.78 22.22 -22.92
CA LYS A 295 -14.50 21.63 -23.37
C LYS A 295 -14.48 20.12 -23.21
N THR A 296 -14.91 19.58 -22.06
CA THR A 296 -14.94 18.13 -21.82
C THR A 296 -15.98 17.42 -22.69
N ARG A 297 -17.13 18.04 -22.96
CA ARG A 297 -18.11 17.52 -23.92
C ARG A 297 -17.58 17.50 -25.36
N ARG A 298 -16.84 18.55 -25.78
CA ARG A 298 -16.19 18.57 -27.09
C ARG A 298 -15.07 17.53 -27.21
N ALA A 299 -14.30 17.31 -26.16
CA ALA A 299 -13.27 16.27 -26.12
C ALA A 299 -13.87 14.85 -26.19
N ARG A 300 -14.96 14.59 -25.44
CA ARG A 300 -15.71 13.32 -25.53
C ARG A 300 -16.30 13.08 -26.93
N LYS A 301 -16.83 14.12 -27.58
CA LYS A 301 -17.37 14.00 -28.94
C LYS A 301 -16.28 13.61 -29.95
N LYS A 302 -15.07 14.16 -29.80
CA LYS A 302 -13.90 13.78 -30.62
C LYS A 302 -13.43 12.34 -30.35
N TYR A 303 -13.41 11.91 -29.09
CA TYR A 303 -13.05 10.53 -28.71
C TYR A 303 -14.05 9.51 -29.26
N ASN A 304 -15.36 9.78 -29.16
CA ASN A 304 -16.40 8.88 -29.66
C ASN A 304 -16.46 8.81 -31.20
N GLN A 305 -16.02 9.86 -31.91
CA GLN A 305 -15.87 9.83 -33.36
C GLN A 305 -14.64 9.01 -33.78
N ALA A 306 -13.53 9.07 -33.04
CA ALA A 306 -12.34 8.26 -33.32
C ALA A 306 -12.54 6.76 -33.02
N ALA A 307 -13.43 6.40 -32.09
CA ALA A 307 -13.74 5.01 -31.75
C ALA A 307 -14.74 4.34 -32.71
N ALA A 308 -15.38 5.10 -33.61
CA ALA A 308 -16.37 4.58 -34.55
C ALA A 308 -15.78 4.24 -35.94
N ASP A 309 -14.51 4.54 -36.19
CA ASP A 309 -13.83 4.40 -37.50
C ASP A 309 -12.79 3.24 -37.56
N GLU A 310 -12.77 2.31 -36.60
CA GLU A 310 -11.93 1.11 -36.70
C GLU A 310 -12.62 0.01 -37.56
N PRO A 311 -12.03 -0.41 -38.70
CA PRO A 311 -12.60 -1.45 -39.54
C PRO A 311 -12.24 -2.84 -39.02
N SER A 312 -13.26 -3.69 -38.88
CA SER A 312 -13.15 -5.11 -38.54
C SER A 312 -12.38 -5.90 -39.60
N VAL A 313 -11.28 -6.58 -39.22
CA VAL A 313 -10.63 -7.62 -40.02
C VAL A 313 -10.78 -8.96 -39.30
N GLY A 314 -11.32 -9.94 -40.04
CA GLY A 314 -11.68 -11.27 -39.58
C GLY A 314 -10.54 -12.30 -39.55
N ASN A 315 -10.92 -13.47 -39.03
CA ASN A 315 -10.15 -14.71 -38.77
C ASN A 315 -9.07 -15.12 -39.79
N MET A 316 -7.95 -15.68 -39.30
CA MET A 316 -7.33 -16.91 -39.85
C MET A 316 -6.30 -17.58 -38.87
N SER A 317 -6.56 -18.87 -38.60
CA SER A 317 -5.71 -20.04 -38.26
C SER A 317 -4.38 -20.00 -37.48
N GLU A 318 -4.36 -20.88 -36.46
CA GLU A 318 -3.38 -21.89 -36.01
C GLU A 318 -2.03 -22.08 -36.76
N ALA A 319 -0.95 -22.19 -35.94
CA ALA A 319 0.47 -22.57 -36.15
C ALA A 319 1.39 -21.41 -35.73
N THR A 320 2.21 -21.47 -34.68
CA THR A 320 3.25 -22.47 -34.44
C THR A 320 3.69 -22.36 -32.97
N LEU A 321 3.61 -23.47 -32.25
CA LEU A 321 4.23 -23.72 -30.96
C LEU A 321 5.69 -24.13 -31.26
N ASP A 322 6.68 -23.28 -30.95
CA ASP A 322 8.07 -23.66 -30.64
C ASP A 322 8.94 -22.39 -30.56
N SER A 323 9.07 -21.80 -29.36
CA SER A 323 10.13 -20.82 -29.01
C SER A 323 10.22 -20.49 -27.51
N ALA A 324 9.33 -21.00 -26.65
CA ALA A 324 9.26 -20.55 -25.26
C ALA A 324 10.14 -21.33 -24.25
N GLN A 325 11.21 -22.01 -24.69
CA GLN A 325 12.09 -22.78 -23.80
C GLN A 325 13.50 -22.20 -23.58
N SER A 326 13.84 -21.02 -24.12
CA SER A 326 15.15 -20.39 -23.86
C SER A 326 15.14 -19.21 -22.88
N ILE A 327 13.97 -18.75 -22.41
CA ILE A 327 13.87 -17.50 -21.62
C ILE A 327 14.13 -17.70 -20.11
N SER A 328 14.15 -18.93 -19.61
CA SER A 328 14.32 -19.18 -18.16
C SER A 328 15.76 -19.03 -17.63
N LYS A 329 16.75 -18.69 -18.45
CA LYS A 329 18.16 -18.52 -18.00
C LYS A 329 18.73 -17.10 -18.12
N SER A 330 17.99 -16.13 -18.66
CA SER A 330 18.50 -14.74 -18.84
C SER A 330 17.96 -13.72 -17.82
N SER A 331 17.01 -14.09 -16.96
CA SER A 331 16.40 -13.14 -16.01
C SER A 331 17.25 -12.84 -14.76
N LEU A 332 18.43 -13.45 -14.62
CA LEU A 332 19.32 -13.24 -13.47
C LEU A 332 20.47 -12.25 -13.74
N SER A 333 20.56 -11.65 -14.93
CA SER A 333 21.65 -10.73 -15.30
C SER A 333 21.20 -9.34 -15.73
N VAL A 334 19.94 -8.96 -15.51
CA VAL A 334 19.42 -7.63 -15.87
C VAL A 334 19.20 -6.78 -14.62
N TYR A 335 20.26 -6.50 -13.88
CA TYR A 335 20.28 -5.40 -12.89
C TYR A 335 21.63 -4.69 -12.81
N GLU A 336 22.42 -4.73 -13.88
CA GLU A 336 23.53 -3.80 -14.11
C GLU A 336 23.47 -3.30 -15.56
N GLY A 337 23.32 -1.98 -15.75
CA GLY A 337 23.37 -1.40 -17.10
C GLY A 337 22.59 -0.09 -17.28
N SER A 338 23.20 1.00 -16.81
CA SER A 338 23.25 2.35 -17.40
C SER A 338 22.16 2.80 -18.40
N ILE A 339 21.43 3.86 -18.02
CA ILE A 339 20.68 4.73 -18.95
C ILE A 339 21.57 5.94 -19.28
N THR A 340 22.04 6.04 -20.52
CA THR A 340 22.52 7.29 -21.12
C THR A 340 21.80 7.53 -22.44
N GLU A 341 21.18 8.72 -22.53
CA GLU A 341 20.68 9.45 -23.72
C GLU A 341 19.58 8.74 -24.53
N VAL A 342 18.51 9.42 -24.97
CA VAL A 342 18.49 10.33 -26.12
C VAL A 342 17.23 11.20 -26.08
N TYR A 343 17.39 12.51 -26.29
CA TYR A 343 16.37 13.42 -26.86
C TYR A 343 16.80 13.72 -28.31
N PRO A 344 15.86 13.80 -29.28
CA PRO A 344 16.02 14.67 -30.43
C PRO A 344 15.08 15.90 -30.31
N ARG A 345 15.46 16.96 -31.03
CA ARG A 345 14.83 18.29 -31.08
C ARG A 345 13.35 18.29 -31.43
#